data_AF-A0A7W0SPQ5-F1
#
_entry.id   AF-A0A7W0SPQ5-F1
#
_cell.length_a   1.000
_cell.length_b   1.000
_cell.length_c   1.000
_cell.angle_alpha   90.00
_cell.angle_beta   90.00
_cell.angle_gamma   90.00
#
_symmetry.space_group_name_H-M   'P 1'
#
loop_
_entity.id
_entity.type
_entity.pdbx_description
1 polymer ?
#
loop_
_entity_poly.entity_id
_entity_poly.type
_entity_poly.pdbx_seq_one_letter_code
_entity_poly.pdbx_strand_id
1 'polypeptide(L)'
;MKRAAVNVGTVALFGVLPLFAVGFVVADLASGEAGWAFREAFLGAAEAVLRGESPYPALTDPTVERGTAYVYPPVTALLATPFTLVPSNVAAVLFALILVAAVPATLAALGVRDWRCYGLALLWPPVLSAVHVENITLLVGLAAALVWRFRNQPFVGGATLGASIAIKPLLWPLGPWFLATRRLRSVVWSIGVGAAILIGSWAVIGFAGLVEYRELLRRLGEVMDEYGYSVYALALDLDAADVVARLLWIAVGIALLVTSVVV
;
A
#
# COMPACT_ATOMS: atom_id res chain seq x y z
N MET A 1 -45.03 -9.86 7.99
CA MET A 1 -44.03 -9.62 9.07
C MET A 1 -42.84 -10.60 8.97
N LYS A 2 -42.13 -10.64 7.83
CA LYS A 2 -41.05 -11.63 7.54
C LYS A 2 -39.63 -11.00 7.45
N ARG A 3 -39.43 -9.84 8.06
CA ARG A 3 -38.11 -9.18 8.20
C ARG A 3 -38.02 -8.69 9.64
N ALA A 4 -37.24 -9.36 10.48
CA ALA A 4 -36.62 -8.86 11.72
C ALA A 4 -36.30 -9.99 12.72
N ALA A 5 -35.78 -11.12 12.25
CA ALA A 5 -34.94 -11.96 13.09
C ALA A 5 -33.59 -12.05 12.40
N VAL A 6 -32.81 -10.95 12.46
CA VAL A 6 -31.38 -11.12 12.21
C VAL A 6 -30.90 -12.02 13.34
N ASN A 7 -30.47 -13.23 12.99
CA ASN A 7 -29.99 -14.19 13.97
C ASN A 7 -28.90 -13.50 14.81
N VAL A 8 -29.03 -13.52 16.13
CA VAL A 8 -28.09 -12.89 17.07
C VAL A 8 -26.66 -13.32 16.75
N GLY A 9 -26.46 -14.58 16.35
CA GLY A 9 -25.16 -15.09 15.89
C GLY A 9 -24.61 -14.38 14.65
N THR A 10 -25.46 -13.96 13.71
CA THR A 10 -25.06 -13.21 12.51
C THR A 10 -24.59 -11.80 12.89
N VAL A 11 -25.30 -11.09 13.77
CA VAL A 11 -24.87 -9.75 14.24
C VAL A 11 -23.60 -9.86 15.07
N ALA A 12 -23.52 -10.86 15.96
CA ALA A 12 -22.33 -11.09 16.76
C ALA A 12 -21.11 -11.35 15.88
N LEU A 13 -21.21 -12.27 14.92
CA LEU A 13 -20.08 -12.69 14.08
C LEU A 13 -19.67 -11.65 13.04
N PHE A 14 -20.62 -11.00 12.36
CA PHE A 14 -20.32 -10.10 11.23
C PHE A 14 -20.40 -8.60 11.58
N GLY A 15 -20.85 -8.26 12.78
CA GLY A 15 -20.96 -6.87 13.24
C GLY A 15 -20.11 -6.61 14.48
N VAL A 16 -20.40 -7.30 15.58
CA VAL A 16 -19.75 -7.05 16.88
C VAL A 16 -18.29 -7.51 16.90
N LEU A 17 -18.02 -8.76 16.50
CA LEU A 17 -16.67 -9.32 16.52
C LEU A 17 -15.66 -8.54 15.65
N PRO A 18 -15.99 -8.11 14.41
CA PRO A 18 -15.11 -7.24 13.62
C PRO A 18 -14.83 -5.91 14.30
N LEU A 19 -15.85 -5.26 14.88
CA LEU A 19 -15.67 -4.00 15.60
C LEU A 19 -14.77 -4.17 16.82
N PHE A 20 -14.90 -5.30 17.53
CA PHE A 20 -14.02 -5.62 18.65
C PHE A 20 -12.58 -5.85 18.19
N ALA A 21 -12.37 -6.63 17.12
CA ALA A 21 -11.03 -6.90 16.58
C ALA A 21 -10.34 -5.62 16.08
N VAL A 22 -11.06 -4.76 15.35
CA VAL A 22 -10.55 -3.45 14.93
C VAL A 22 -10.29 -2.55 16.13
N GLY A 23 -11.20 -2.55 17.12
CA GLY A 23 -11.05 -1.77 18.35
C GLY A 23 -9.81 -2.16 19.15
N PHE A 24 -9.49 -3.45 19.20
CA PHE A 24 -8.26 -3.96 19.84
C PHE A 24 -7.01 -3.41 19.14
N VAL A 25 -6.93 -3.55 17.80
CA VAL A 25 -5.80 -3.00 17.02
C VAL A 25 -5.66 -1.48 17.19
N VAL A 26 -6.78 -0.75 17.21
CA VAL A 26 -6.77 0.71 17.43
C VAL A 26 -6.32 1.08 18.84
N ALA A 27 -6.64 0.25 19.84
CA ALA A 27 -6.15 0.45 21.21
C ALA A 27 -4.63 0.27 21.31
N ASP A 28 -4.07 -0.76 20.67
CA ASP A 28 -2.62 -1.00 20.60
C ASP A 28 -1.90 0.17 19.90
N LEU A 29 -2.51 0.72 18.85
CA LEU A 29 -2.00 1.92 18.17
C LEU A 29 -2.03 3.14 19.09
N ALA A 30 -3.09 3.30 19.89
CA ALA A 30 -3.23 4.44 20.80
C ALA A 30 -2.24 4.37 21.99
N SER A 31 -1.91 3.17 22.47
CA SER A 31 -0.89 2.94 23.51
C SER A 31 0.55 3.04 22.98
N GLY A 32 0.73 2.99 21.65
CA GLY A 32 2.04 3.05 21.01
C GLY A 32 2.74 1.69 20.92
N GLU A 33 1.99 0.60 21.10
CA GLU A 33 2.48 -0.79 20.97
C GLU A 33 2.47 -1.26 19.50
N ALA A 34 1.85 -0.50 18.61
CA ALA A 34 1.70 -0.80 17.18
C ALA A 34 1.97 0.44 16.29
N GLY A 35 1.87 0.26 14.97
CA GLY A 35 1.92 1.38 14.03
C GLY A 35 3.31 1.88 13.65
N TRP A 36 4.30 1.01 13.77
CA TRP A 36 5.69 1.37 13.50
C TRP A 36 5.92 1.87 12.08
N ALA A 37 5.23 1.35 11.05
CA ALA A 37 5.47 1.83 9.68
C ALA A 37 5.06 3.29 9.47
N PHE A 38 3.94 3.74 10.04
CA PHE A 38 3.54 5.14 9.89
C PHE A 38 4.30 6.06 10.82
N ARG A 39 4.54 5.65 12.06
CA ARG A 39 5.29 6.45 13.03
C ARG A 39 6.75 6.62 12.66
N GLU A 40 7.44 5.51 12.34
CA GLU A 40 8.87 5.54 12.05
C GLU A 40 9.14 6.02 10.63
N ALA A 41 8.41 5.51 9.64
CA ALA A 41 8.68 5.86 8.25
C ALA A 41 7.96 7.14 7.82
N PHE A 42 6.62 7.18 7.90
CA PHE A 42 5.84 8.26 7.29
C PHE A 42 5.90 9.59 8.04
N LEU A 43 5.72 9.58 9.37
CA LEU A 43 5.77 10.79 10.18
C LEU A 43 7.19 11.37 10.24
N GLY A 44 8.21 10.55 10.49
CA GLY A 44 9.59 11.00 10.49
C GLY A 44 10.01 11.64 9.16
N ALA A 45 9.65 11.02 8.03
CA ALA A 45 9.88 11.60 6.72
C ALA A 45 9.11 12.90 6.48
N ALA A 46 7.86 13.00 6.95
CA ALA A 46 7.06 14.21 6.85
C ALA A 46 7.65 15.37 7.67
N GLU A 47 8.13 15.10 8.89
CA GLU A 47 8.82 16.07 9.74
C GLU A 47 10.13 16.55 9.12
N ALA A 48 10.91 15.66 8.50
CA ALA A 48 12.12 16.02 7.76
C ALA A 48 11.81 16.98 6.61
N VAL A 49 10.78 16.67 5.81
CA VAL A 49 10.33 17.57 4.73
C VAL A 49 9.94 18.95 5.26
N LEU A 50 9.21 19.04 6.37
CA LEU A 50 8.81 20.33 6.96
C LEU A 50 10.00 21.15 7.46
N ARG A 51 11.10 20.48 7.84
CA ARG A 51 12.38 21.12 8.19
C ARG A 51 13.24 21.48 6.97
N GLY A 52 12.78 21.19 5.75
CA GLY A 52 13.55 21.38 4.52
C GLY A 52 14.67 20.36 4.33
N GLU A 53 14.60 19.22 5.02
CA GLU A 53 15.56 18.13 4.95
C GLU A 53 15.07 17.02 4.00
N SER A 54 15.99 16.15 3.60
CA SER A 54 15.65 14.94 2.84
C SER A 54 14.77 14.01 3.69
N PRO A 55 13.67 13.46 3.14
CA PRO A 55 12.87 12.43 3.82
C PRO A 55 13.57 11.06 3.89
N TYR A 56 14.69 10.90 3.17
CA TYR A 56 15.42 9.64 3.06
C TYR A 56 16.55 9.56 4.08
N PRO A 57 16.61 8.49 4.91
CA PRO A 57 17.67 8.32 5.89
C PRO A 57 19.00 7.96 5.22
N ALA A 58 20.10 8.14 5.97
CA ALA A 58 21.41 7.67 5.54
C ALA A 58 21.45 6.13 5.46
N LEU A 59 22.32 5.57 4.61
CA LEU A 59 22.42 4.12 4.41
C LEU A 59 22.86 3.35 5.67
N THR A 60 23.53 4.02 6.60
CA THR A 60 23.96 3.47 7.90
C THR A 60 22.91 3.66 9.01
N ASP A 61 21.74 4.23 8.69
CA ASP A 61 20.70 4.45 9.68
C ASP A 61 20.13 3.11 10.15
N PRO A 62 19.97 2.88 11.47
CA PRO A 62 19.43 1.64 12.02
C PRO A 62 18.03 1.27 11.50
N THR A 63 17.24 2.23 11.01
CA THR A 63 15.94 1.97 10.39
C THR A 63 16.07 1.22 9.05
N VAL A 64 17.19 1.37 8.34
CA VAL A 64 17.47 0.62 7.10
C VAL A 64 17.74 -0.84 7.43
N GLU A 65 18.57 -1.11 8.45
CA GLU A 65 18.88 -2.48 8.90
C GLU A 65 17.67 -3.21 9.48
N ARG A 66 16.76 -2.48 10.14
CA ARG A 66 15.49 -3.05 10.64
C ARG A 66 14.41 -3.22 9.56
N GLY A 67 14.63 -2.70 8.35
CA GLY A 67 13.62 -2.73 7.30
C GLY A 67 12.44 -1.77 7.53
N THR A 68 12.59 -0.78 8.41
CA THR A 68 11.54 0.20 8.77
C THR A 68 11.74 1.58 8.16
N ALA A 69 12.83 1.79 7.42
CA ALA A 69 13.15 3.05 6.76
C ALA A 69 12.08 3.52 5.76
N TYR A 70 11.94 4.85 5.64
CA TYR A 70 11.12 5.45 4.60
C TYR A 70 11.74 5.25 3.22
N VAL A 71 11.03 4.51 2.37
CA VAL A 71 11.47 4.15 1.00
C VAL A 71 10.43 4.44 -0.07
N TYR A 72 9.49 5.32 0.24
CA TYR A 72 8.43 5.70 -0.70
C TYR A 72 8.83 6.96 -1.49
N PRO A 73 8.26 7.19 -2.68
CA PRO A 73 8.47 8.46 -3.39
C PRO A 73 7.99 9.65 -2.55
N PRO A 74 8.53 10.87 -2.75
CA PRO A 74 8.34 11.99 -1.81
C PRO A 74 6.87 12.35 -1.57
N VAL A 75 5.98 12.10 -2.54
CA VAL A 75 4.54 12.32 -2.41
C VAL A 75 3.95 11.71 -1.14
N THR A 76 4.45 10.56 -0.68
CA THR A 76 3.88 9.90 0.50
C THR A 76 4.24 10.65 1.79
N ALA A 77 5.47 11.13 1.92
CA ALA A 77 5.88 12.04 3.00
C ALA A 77 5.09 13.35 2.95
N LEU A 78 4.91 13.94 1.75
CA LEU A 78 4.11 15.15 1.58
C LEU A 78 2.66 14.95 2.06
N LEU A 79 2.03 13.83 1.70
CA LEU A 79 0.68 13.49 2.14
C LEU A 79 0.58 13.20 3.64
N ALA A 80 1.68 12.80 4.29
CA ALA A 80 1.76 12.60 5.72
C ALA A 80 1.99 13.91 6.51
N THR A 81 2.40 15.01 5.87
CA THR A 81 2.66 16.30 6.55
C THR A 81 1.50 16.82 7.41
N PRO A 82 0.20 16.71 7.03
CA PRO A 82 -0.87 17.20 7.91
C PRO A 82 -0.97 16.46 9.23
N PHE A 83 -0.47 15.23 9.31
CA PHE A 83 -0.51 14.41 10.52
C PHE A 83 0.54 14.84 11.55
N THR A 84 1.56 15.61 11.14
CA THR A 84 2.56 16.19 12.07
C THR A 84 1.97 17.27 12.99
N LEU A 85 0.75 17.73 12.71
CA LEU A 85 0.04 18.75 13.50
C LEU A 85 -0.55 18.20 14.81
N VAL A 86 -0.55 16.89 14.99
CA VAL A 86 -1.11 16.20 16.17
C VAL A 86 -0.07 15.26 16.77
N PRO A 87 -0.22 14.85 18.06
CA PRO A 87 0.69 13.88 18.66
C PRO A 87 0.76 12.58 17.85
N SER A 88 1.93 11.94 17.79
CA SER A 88 2.17 10.74 16.96
C SER A 88 1.17 9.61 17.20
N ASN A 89 0.70 9.42 18.45
CA ASN A 89 -0.35 8.44 18.77
C ASN A 89 -1.69 8.77 18.11
N VAL A 90 -2.07 10.04 18.12
CA VAL A 90 -3.30 10.51 17.48
C VAL A 90 -3.17 10.39 15.96
N ALA A 91 -2.02 10.77 15.42
CA ALA A 91 -1.71 10.64 14.00
C ALA A 91 -1.84 9.19 13.49
N ALA A 92 -1.24 8.23 14.22
CA ALA A 92 -1.35 6.81 13.92
C ALA A 92 -2.80 6.33 13.97
N VAL A 93 -3.55 6.65 15.03
CA VAL A 93 -4.97 6.29 15.11
C VAL A 93 -5.78 6.86 13.94
N LEU A 94 -5.57 8.14 13.58
CA LEU A 94 -6.24 8.75 12.44
C LEU A 94 -5.90 8.05 11.12
N PHE A 95 -4.64 7.70 10.92
CA PHE A 95 -4.20 7.00 9.71
C PHE A 95 -4.76 5.57 9.65
N ALA A 96 -4.75 4.84 10.76
CA ALA A 96 -5.37 3.53 10.87
C ALA A 96 -6.88 3.58 10.59
N LEU A 97 -7.60 4.61 11.05
CA LEU A 97 -9.02 4.79 10.71
C LEU A 97 -9.23 4.99 9.21
N ILE A 98 -8.32 5.68 8.52
CA ILE A 98 -8.33 5.80 7.05
C ILE A 98 -8.14 4.42 6.39
N LEU A 99 -7.19 3.62 6.88
CA LEU A 99 -6.97 2.25 6.38
C LEU A 99 -8.18 1.34 6.63
N VAL A 100 -8.75 1.38 7.83
CA VAL A 100 -9.97 0.65 8.19
C VAL A 100 -11.13 1.05 7.30
N ALA A 101 -11.29 2.34 6.98
CA ALA A 101 -12.33 2.84 6.08
C ALA A 101 -12.09 2.46 4.61
N ALA A 102 -10.84 2.26 4.20
CA ALA A 102 -10.50 1.83 2.84
C ALA A 102 -11.03 0.42 2.53
N VAL A 103 -11.10 -0.47 3.52
CA VAL A 103 -11.62 -1.84 3.38
C VAL A 103 -13.10 -1.88 2.95
N PRO A 104 -14.06 -1.31 3.69
CA PRO A 104 -15.45 -1.26 3.28
C PRO A 104 -15.63 -0.42 2.00
N ALA A 105 -14.86 0.65 1.81
CA ALA A 105 -14.88 1.44 0.58
C ALA A 105 -14.49 0.61 -0.65
N THR A 106 -13.52 -0.30 -0.52
CA THR A 106 -13.09 -1.22 -1.59
C THR A 106 -14.25 -2.13 -2.01
N LEU A 107 -14.91 -2.77 -1.03
CA LEU A 107 -16.07 -3.64 -1.28
C LEU A 107 -17.24 -2.86 -1.91
N ALA A 108 -17.52 -1.66 -1.40
CA ALA A 108 -18.56 -0.78 -1.94
C ALA A 108 -18.23 -0.33 -3.38
N ALA A 109 -16.97 -0.03 -3.68
CA ALA A 109 -16.51 0.32 -5.02
C ALA A 109 -16.74 -0.84 -6.01
N LEU A 110 -16.57 -2.08 -5.55
CA LEU A 110 -16.82 -3.30 -6.31
C LEU A 110 -18.31 -3.70 -6.37
N GLY A 111 -19.20 -2.95 -5.72
CA GLY A 111 -20.64 -3.19 -5.74
C GLY A 111 -21.12 -4.31 -4.81
N VAL A 112 -20.31 -4.70 -3.82
CA VAL A 112 -20.71 -5.67 -2.79
C VAL A 112 -21.77 -5.03 -1.89
N ARG A 113 -22.96 -5.63 -1.85
CA ARG A 113 -24.11 -5.11 -1.06
C ARG A 113 -24.38 -5.86 0.22
N ASP A 114 -23.82 -7.06 0.38
CA ASP A 114 -24.01 -7.86 1.57
C ASP A 114 -23.13 -7.34 2.70
N TRP A 115 -23.74 -6.75 3.72
CA TRP A 115 -23.02 -6.16 4.86
C TRP A 115 -22.16 -7.19 5.62
N ARG A 116 -22.49 -8.49 5.54
CA ARG A 116 -21.71 -9.55 6.19
C ARG A 116 -20.30 -9.67 5.60
N CYS A 117 -20.16 -9.40 4.30
CA CYS A 117 -18.85 -9.37 3.64
C CYS A 117 -17.94 -8.27 4.19
N TYR A 118 -18.52 -7.16 4.67
CA TYR A 118 -17.77 -6.06 5.26
C TYR A 118 -17.20 -6.47 6.62
N GLY A 119 -18.02 -7.12 7.44
CA GLY A 119 -17.57 -7.72 8.69
C GLY A 119 -16.49 -8.78 8.49
N LEU A 120 -16.68 -9.70 7.55
CA LEU A 120 -15.68 -10.73 7.21
C LEU A 120 -14.36 -10.12 6.74
N ALA A 121 -14.41 -9.10 5.88
CA ALA A 121 -13.20 -8.43 5.40
C ALA A 121 -12.44 -7.76 6.54
N LEU A 122 -13.14 -7.11 7.47
CA LEU A 122 -12.53 -6.50 8.66
C LEU A 122 -11.99 -7.53 9.67
N LEU A 123 -12.54 -8.74 9.70
CA LEU A 123 -12.01 -9.85 10.51
C LEU A 123 -10.88 -10.62 9.84
N TRP A 124 -10.60 -10.36 8.56
CA TRP A 124 -9.61 -11.12 7.83
C TRP A 124 -8.21 -10.84 8.38
N PRO A 125 -7.41 -11.85 8.80
CA PRO A 125 -6.13 -11.60 9.45
C PRO A 125 -5.16 -10.70 8.66
N PRO A 126 -5.05 -10.77 7.31
CA PRO A 126 -4.24 -9.83 6.54
C PRO A 126 -4.70 -8.37 6.66
N VAL A 127 -6.01 -8.12 6.79
CA VAL A 127 -6.55 -6.76 6.99
C VAL A 127 -6.19 -6.26 8.38
N LEU A 128 -6.42 -7.06 9.42
CA LEU A 128 -6.06 -6.70 10.80
C LEU A 128 -4.56 -6.46 10.93
N SER A 129 -3.73 -7.33 10.36
CA SER A 129 -2.28 -7.19 10.30
C SER A 129 -1.86 -5.91 9.59
N ALA A 130 -2.45 -5.61 8.42
CA ALA A 130 -2.14 -4.40 7.66
C ALA A 130 -2.54 -3.12 8.41
N VAL A 131 -3.64 -3.11 9.16
CA VAL A 131 -4.02 -1.97 10.02
C VAL A 131 -3.04 -1.85 11.19
N HIS A 132 -2.70 -2.96 11.84
CA HIS A 132 -1.81 -2.99 13.01
C HIS A 132 -0.41 -2.46 12.71
N VAL A 133 0.13 -2.76 11.52
CA VAL A 133 1.43 -2.21 11.07
C VAL A 133 1.29 -0.96 10.21
N GLU A 134 0.08 -0.43 10.03
CA GLU A 134 -0.22 0.78 9.24
C GLU A 134 0.29 0.73 7.79
N ASN A 135 0.09 -0.42 7.13
CA ASN A 135 0.50 -0.65 5.76
C ASN A 135 -0.47 0.01 4.76
N ILE A 136 0.05 0.95 3.95
CA ILE A 136 -0.71 1.67 2.92
C ILE A 136 -1.30 0.76 1.81
N THR A 137 -0.96 -0.54 1.79
CA THR A 137 -1.48 -1.51 0.81
C THR A 137 -3.01 -1.59 0.81
N LEU A 138 -3.70 -1.31 1.93
CA LEU A 138 -5.18 -1.25 1.94
C LEU A 138 -5.72 -0.10 1.08
N LEU A 139 -5.03 1.05 1.04
CA LEU A 139 -5.37 2.17 0.15
C LEU A 139 -5.06 1.82 -1.31
N VAL A 140 -3.98 1.08 -1.54
CA VAL A 140 -3.65 0.55 -2.87
C VAL A 140 -4.72 -0.46 -3.34
N GLY A 141 -5.26 -1.28 -2.44
CA GLY A 141 -6.39 -2.17 -2.72
C GLY A 141 -7.65 -1.39 -3.15
N LEU A 142 -7.97 -0.30 -2.44
CA LEU A 142 -9.03 0.62 -2.86
C LEU A 142 -8.75 1.23 -4.24
N ALA A 143 -7.52 1.69 -4.49
CA ALA A 143 -7.13 2.21 -5.79
C ALA A 143 -7.32 1.16 -6.90
N ALA A 144 -6.97 -0.11 -6.66
CA ALA A 144 -7.20 -1.19 -7.61
C ALA A 144 -8.70 -1.37 -7.92
N ALA A 145 -9.56 -1.34 -6.90
CA ALA A 145 -11.01 -1.40 -7.09
C ALA A 145 -11.56 -0.20 -7.87
N LEU A 146 -11.02 1.00 -7.64
CA LEU A 146 -11.39 2.21 -8.38
C LEU A 146 -10.91 2.15 -9.84
N VAL A 147 -9.68 1.69 -10.09
CA VAL A 147 -9.17 1.43 -11.46
C VAL A 147 -10.08 0.45 -12.18
N TRP A 148 -10.49 -0.63 -11.52
CA TRP A 148 -11.43 -1.61 -12.10
C TRP A 148 -12.80 -0.98 -12.38
N ARG A 149 -13.39 -0.29 -11.41
CA ARG A 149 -14.72 0.33 -11.54
C ARG A 149 -14.75 1.36 -12.67
N PHE A 150 -13.72 2.19 -12.76
CA PHE A 150 -13.61 3.29 -13.73
C PHE A 150 -12.77 2.92 -14.96
N ARG A 151 -12.56 1.62 -15.25
CA ARG A 151 -11.73 1.13 -16.36
C ARG A 151 -12.13 1.66 -17.74
N ASN A 152 -13.38 2.06 -17.93
CA ASN A 152 -13.90 2.61 -19.19
C ASN A 152 -13.92 4.15 -19.21
N GLN A 153 -13.49 4.82 -18.14
CA GLN A 153 -13.37 6.27 -18.06
C GLN A 153 -11.89 6.65 -18.10
N PRO A 154 -11.36 7.11 -19.24
CA PRO A 154 -9.91 7.17 -19.45
C PRO A 154 -9.16 8.01 -18.42
N PHE A 155 -9.69 9.19 -18.08
CA PHE A 155 -9.06 10.07 -17.11
C PHE A 155 -9.13 9.48 -15.70
N VAL A 156 -10.32 9.12 -15.22
CA VAL A 156 -10.49 8.64 -13.84
C VAL A 156 -9.70 7.35 -13.59
N GLY A 157 -9.85 6.34 -14.47
CA GLY A 157 -9.13 5.08 -14.33
C GLY A 157 -7.62 5.24 -14.50
N GLY A 158 -7.19 6.03 -15.49
CA GLY A 158 -5.76 6.31 -15.74
C GLY A 158 -5.12 7.10 -14.60
N ALA A 159 -5.73 8.21 -14.17
CA ALA A 159 -5.22 9.05 -13.08
C ALA A 159 -5.14 8.28 -11.76
N THR A 160 -6.14 7.45 -11.44
CA THR A 160 -6.11 6.58 -10.24
C THR A 160 -4.93 5.61 -10.30
N LEU A 161 -4.71 4.96 -11.44
CA LEU A 161 -3.56 4.07 -11.63
C LEU A 161 -2.24 4.84 -11.49
N GLY A 162 -2.09 5.97 -12.18
CA GLY A 162 -0.89 6.80 -12.13
C GLY A 162 -0.55 7.28 -10.71
N ALA A 163 -1.54 7.80 -9.98
CA ALA A 163 -1.37 8.22 -8.59
C ALA A 163 -1.01 7.04 -7.67
N SER A 164 -1.65 5.88 -7.85
CA SER A 164 -1.34 4.69 -7.05
C SER A 164 0.10 4.22 -7.26
N ILE A 165 0.59 4.19 -8.51
CA ILE A 165 1.97 3.81 -8.83
C ILE A 165 2.96 4.81 -8.23
N ALA A 166 2.65 6.10 -8.28
CA ALA A 166 3.49 7.16 -7.70
C ALA A 166 3.60 7.07 -6.16
N ILE A 167 2.57 6.56 -5.48
CA ILE A 167 2.59 6.33 -4.03
C ILE A 167 3.27 5.00 -3.69
N LYS A 168 2.85 3.92 -4.34
CA LYS A 168 3.41 2.58 -4.17
C LYS A 168 3.30 1.82 -5.49
N PRO A 169 4.42 1.43 -6.13
CA PRO A 169 4.42 0.85 -7.47
C PRO A 169 3.95 -0.61 -7.48
N LEU A 170 2.89 -0.96 -6.74
CA LEU A 170 2.33 -2.31 -6.68
C LEU A 170 1.35 -2.58 -7.83
N LEU A 171 0.62 -1.56 -8.29
CA LEU A 171 -0.39 -1.69 -9.34
C LEU A 171 0.15 -1.52 -10.76
N TRP A 172 1.47 -1.41 -10.95
CA TRP A 172 2.08 -1.27 -12.29
C TRP A 172 1.62 -2.34 -13.31
N PRO A 173 1.30 -3.61 -12.96
CA PRO A 173 0.83 -4.60 -13.93
C PRO A 173 -0.50 -4.24 -14.59
N LEU A 174 -1.31 -3.36 -13.99
CA LEU A 174 -2.55 -2.87 -14.60
C LEU A 174 -2.28 -1.96 -15.81
N GLY A 175 -1.08 -1.40 -15.96
CA GLY A 175 -0.66 -0.64 -17.14
C GLY A 175 -0.60 -1.51 -18.41
N PRO A 176 0.17 -2.61 -18.42
CA PRO A 176 0.13 -3.61 -19.49
C PRO A 176 -1.28 -4.14 -19.76
N TRP A 177 -2.10 -4.37 -18.73
CA TRP A 177 -3.50 -4.75 -18.91
C TRP A 177 -4.32 -3.69 -19.66
N PHE A 178 -4.16 -2.39 -19.33
CA PHE A 178 -4.77 -1.31 -20.11
C PHE A 178 -4.30 -1.30 -21.57
N LEU A 179 -3.02 -1.54 -21.82
CA LEU A 179 -2.47 -1.62 -23.17
C LEU A 179 -3.10 -2.78 -23.96
N ALA A 180 -3.12 -3.97 -23.38
CA ALA A 180 -3.69 -5.17 -24.00
C ALA A 180 -5.18 -5.04 -24.30
N THR A 181 -5.93 -4.42 -23.39
CA THR A 181 -7.36 -4.18 -23.56
C THR A 181 -7.66 -2.94 -24.41
N ARG A 182 -6.66 -2.40 -25.12
CA ARG A 182 -6.74 -1.24 -26.02
C ARG A 182 -7.24 0.05 -25.36
N ARG A 183 -7.06 0.19 -24.06
CA ARG A 183 -7.42 1.39 -23.28
C ARG A 183 -6.29 2.42 -23.29
N LEU A 184 -5.83 2.78 -24.50
CA LEU A 184 -4.63 3.61 -24.70
C LEU A 184 -4.72 4.99 -24.02
N ARG A 185 -5.90 5.61 -24.02
CA ARG A 185 -6.10 6.90 -23.33
C ARG A 185 -5.89 6.78 -21.82
N SER A 186 -6.28 5.65 -21.20
CA SER A 186 -6.02 5.40 -19.78
C SER A 186 -4.53 5.24 -19.49
N VAL A 187 -3.77 4.60 -20.40
CA VAL A 187 -2.30 4.50 -20.31
C VAL A 187 -1.65 5.88 -20.35
N VAL A 188 -2.07 6.74 -21.29
CA VAL A 188 -1.55 8.11 -21.37
C VAL A 188 -1.82 8.88 -20.08
N TRP A 189 -3.04 8.79 -19.54
CA TRP A 189 -3.37 9.46 -18.28
C TRP A 189 -2.62 8.87 -17.09
N SER A 190 -2.40 7.56 -17.02
CA SER A 190 -1.64 6.95 -15.94
C SER A 190 -0.18 7.38 -15.95
N ILE A 191 0.45 7.42 -17.14
CA ILE A 191 1.82 7.91 -17.30
C ILE A 191 1.88 9.40 -16.95
N GLY A 192 1.01 10.22 -17.53
CA GLY A 192 1.01 11.67 -17.34
C GLY A 192 0.79 12.07 -15.88
N VAL A 193 -0.22 11.51 -15.22
CA VAL A 193 -0.52 11.82 -13.81
C VAL A 193 0.56 11.25 -12.89
N GLY A 194 1.01 10.01 -13.11
CA GLY A 194 2.08 9.40 -12.32
C GLY A 194 3.37 10.21 -12.41
N ALA A 195 3.79 10.60 -13.62
CA ALA A 195 4.96 11.43 -13.83
C ALA A 195 4.81 12.83 -13.20
N ALA A 196 3.64 13.48 -13.36
CA ALA A 196 3.39 14.78 -12.77
C ALA A 196 3.48 14.75 -11.24
N ILE A 197 2.90 13.71 -10.59
CA ILE A 197 2.98 13.54 -9.14
C ILE A 197 4.42 13.26 -8.70
N LEU A 198 5.12 12.34 -9.36
CA LEU A 198 6.50 11.99 -9.00
C LEU A 198 7.42 13.20 -9.16
N ILE A 199 7.49 13.79 -10.35
CA ILE A 199 8.36 14.94 -10.64
C ILE A 199 7.98 16.12 -9.76
N GLY A 200 6.69 16.42 -9.61
CA GLY A 200 6.20 17.49 -8.74
C GLY A 200 6.61 17.28 -7.29
N SER A 201 6.46 16.07 -6.76
CA SER A 201 6.83 15.77 -5.37
C SER A 201 8.34 15.86 -5.13
N TRP A 202 9.16 15.43 -6.10
CA TRP A 202 10.61 15.61 -6.04
C TRP A 202 11.01 17.09 -6.13
N ALA A 203 10.36 17.86 -7.00
CA ALA A 203 10.62 19.29 -7.14
C ALA A 203 10.29 20.06 -5.85
N VAL A 204 9.21 19.69 -5.14
CA VAL A 204 8.84 20.30 -3.85
C VAL A 204 9.95 20.14 -2.81
N ILE A 205 10.64 19.00 -2.78
CA ILE A 205 11.76 18.75 -1.86
C ILE A 205 13.12 19.14 -2.45
N GLY A 206 13.15 19.90 -3.55
CA GLY A 206 14.40 20.34 -4.20
C GLY A 206 15.25 19.19 -4.75
N PHE A 207 14.63 18.05 -5.09
CA PHE A 207 15.29 16.82 -5.52
C PHE A 207 16.25 16.20 -4.48
N ALA A 208 16.09 16.55 -3.19
CA ALA A 208 16.92 16.04 -2.10
C ALA A 208 16.84 14.50 -1.97
N GLY A 209 17.99 13.83 -2.08
CA GLY A 209 18.11 12.38 -1.96
C GLY A 209 17.84 11.59 -3.24
N LEU A 210 17.60 12.23 -4.40
CA LEU A 210 17.27 11.53 -5.65
C LEU A 210 18.38 10.57 -6.11
N VAL A 211 19.64 10.96 -5.93
CA VAL A 211 20.80 10.16 -6.36
C VAL A 211 20.98 8.96 -5.44
N GLU A 212 20.87 9.17 -4.14
CA GLU A 212 21.05 8.18 -3.08
C GLU A 212 19.87 7.22 -2.98
N TYR A 213 18.68 7.62 -3.43
CA TYR A 213 17.45 6.83 -3.35
C TYR A 213 17.58 5.45 -3.99
N ARG A 214 18.30 5.34 -5.12
CA ARG A 214 18.54 4.04 -5.78
C ARG A 214 19.33 3.11 -4.87
N GLU A 215 20.35 3.63 -4.21
CA GLU A 215 21.23 2.86 -3.33
C GLU A 215 20.50 2.46 -2.04
N LEU A 216 19.65 3.35 -1.52
CA LEU A 216 18.77 3.06 -0.40
C LEU A 216 17.82 1.89 -0.72
N LEU A 217 17.17 1.92 -1.88
CA LEU A 217 16.29 0.82 -2.32
C LEU A 217 17.05 -0.50 -2.51
N ARG A 218 18.27 -0.43 -3.05
CA ARG A 218 19.14 -1.60 -3.23
C ARG A 218 19.50 -2.22 -1.88
N ARG A 219 19.94 -1.40 -0.93
CA ARG A 219 20.31 -1.83 0.42
C ARG A 219 19.12 -2.41 1.19
N LEU A 220 17.95 -1.78 1.09
CA LEU A 220 16.73 -2.31 1.71
C LEU A 220 16.33 -3.65 1.07
N GLY A 221 16.48 -3.79 -0.25
CA GLY A 221 16.25 -5.06 -0.94
C GLY A 221 17.11 -6.19 -0.38
N GLU A 222 18.41 -5.96 -0.22
CA GLU A 222 19.33 -6.95 0.38
C GLU A 222 18.89 -7.37 1.78
N VAL A 223 18.50 -6.41 2.63
CA VAL A 223 18.04 -6.67 4.00
C VAL A 223 16.72 -7.47 4.00
N MET A 224 15.81 -7.16 3.08
CA MET A 224 14.47 -7.76 3.05
C MET A 224 14.41 -9.10 2.31
N ASP A 225 15.37 -9.41 1.43
CA ASP A 225 15.39 -10.64 0.63
C ASP A 225 15.42 -11.90 1.53
N GLU A 226 16.08 -11.84 2.70
CA GLU A 226 16.14 -12.94 3.68
C GLU A 226 14.82 -13.17 4.44
N TYR A 227 13.96 -12.16 4.52
CA TYR A 227 12.68 -12.22 5.26
C TYR A 227 11.45 -12.31 4.33
N GLY A 228 11.66 -12.34 3.02
CA GLY A 228 10.60 -12.25 2.02
C GLY A 228 9.95 -13.59 1.67
N TYR A 229 8.63 -13.60 1.50
CA TYR A 229 7.91 -14.75 0.92
C TYR A 229 7.83 -14.64 -0.60
N SER A 230 8.89 -15.07 -1.30
CA SER A 230 8.96 -15.03 -2.77
C SER A 230 9.43 -16.37 -3.35
N VAL A 231 9.21 -16.59 -4.65
CA VAL A 231 9.79 -17.78 -5.33
C VAL A 231 11.30 -17.72 -5.31
N TYR A 232 11.89 -16.51 -5.30
CA TYR A 232 13.32 -16.30 -5.13
C TYR A 232 13.80 -16.83 -3.77
N ALA A 233 13.19 -16.38 -2.67
CA ALA A 233 13.53 -16.83 -1.32
C ALA A 233 13.34 -18.35 -1.15
N LEU A 234 12.21 -18.90 -1.62
CA LEU A 234 11.98 -20.35 -1.60
C LEU A 234 13.03 -21.12 -2.41
N ALA A 235 13.48 -20.60 -3.55
CA ALA A 235 14.51 -21.25 -4.34
C ALA A 235 15.87 -21.21 -3.63
N LEU A 236 16.21 -20.12 -2.95
CA LEU A 236 17.41 -20.04 -2.10
C LEU A 236 17.34 -21.02 -0.92
N ASP A 237 16.18 -21.13 -0.25
CA ASP A 237 15.95 -22.11 0.83
C ASP A 237 16.10 -23.57 0.37
N LEU A 238 15.95 -23.81 -0.93
CA LEU A 238 16.13 -25.11 -1.58
C LEU A 238 17.54 -25.28 -2.19
N ASP A 239 18.52 -24.48 -1.74
CA ASP A 239 19.92 -24.49 -2.19
C ASP A 239 20.11 -24.18 -3.69
N ALA A 240 19.17 -23.50 -4.34
CA ALA A 240 19.35 -23.06 -5.71
C ALA A 240 20.39 -21.92 -5.79
N ALA A 241 21.22 -21.92 -6.84
CA ALA A 241 22.12 -20.81 -7.11
C ALA A 241 21.33 -19.50 -7.33
N ASP A 242 21.84 -18.35 -6.85
CA ASP A 242 21.19 -17.03 -6.94
C ASP A 242 20.67 -16.70 -8.34
N VAL A 243 21.47 -16.97 -9.38
CA VAL A 243 21.06 -16.74 -10.78
C VAL A 243 19.84 -17.58 -11.15
N VAL A 244 19.78 -18.84 -10.73
CA VAL A 244 18.63 -19.73 -11.00
C VAL A 244 17.39 -19.24 -10.27
N ALA A 245 17.52 -18.89 -8.98
CA ALA A 245 16.44 -18.33 -8.19
C ALA A 245 15.87 -17.04 -8.82
N ARG A 246 16.74 -16.13 -9.29
CA ARG A 246 16.31 -14.90 -9.99
C ARG A 246 15.61 -15.19 -11.31
N LEU A 247 16.15 -16.10 -12.12
CA LEU A 247 15.54 -16.47 -13.40
C LEU A 247 14.16 -17.10 -13.21
N LEU A 248 14.00 -17.99 -12.22
CA LEU A 248 12.71 -18.58 -11.86
C LEU A 248 11.71 -17.51 -11.44
N TRP A 249 12.12 -16.57 -10.58
CA TRP A 249 11.27 -15.48 -10.13
C TRP A 249 10.80 -14.59 -11.28
N ILE A 250 11.70 -14.20 -12.17
CA ILE A 250 11.38 -13.41 -13.37
C ILE A 250 10.45 -14.18 -14.31
N ALA A 251 10.72 -15.46 -14.55
CA ALA A 251 9.91 -16.30 -15.43
C ALA A 251 8.47 -16.43 -14.92
N VAL A 252 8.28 -16.66 -13.61
CA VAL A 252 6.95 -16.70 -12.99
C VAL A 252 6.25 -15.34 -13.13
N GLY A 253 6.94 -14.23 -12.87
CA GLY A 253 6.38 -12.90 -13.04
C GLY A 253 5.91 -12.61 -14.47
N ILE A 254 6.71 -12.97 -15.47
CA ILE A 254 6.35 -12.84 -16.90
C ILE A 254 5.14 -13.71 -17.23
N ALA A 255 5.13 -14.96 -16.79
CA ALA A 255 4.01 -15.88 -17.04
C ALA A 255 2.69 -15.36 -16.46
N LEU A 256 2.71 -14.84 -15.22
CA LEU A 256 1.55 -14.21 -14.59
C LEU A 256 1.09 -12.95 -15.35
N LEU A 257 2.03 -12.12 -15.81
CA LEU A 257 1.68 -10.92 -16.59
C LEU A 257 1.04 -11.28 -17.94
N VAL A 258 1.61 -12.25 -18.66
CA VAL A 258 1.06 -12.72 -19.94
C VAL A 258 -0.33 -13.32 -19.76
N THR A 259 -0.52 -14.19 -18.76
CA THR A 259 -1.84 -14.81 -18.49
C THR A 259 -2.89 -13.79 -18.07
N SER A 260 -2.52 -12.71 -17.38
CA SER A 260 -3.45 -11.63 -17.03
C SER A 260 -4.01 -10.83 -18.22
N VAL A 261 -3.36 -10.97 -19.39
CA VAL A 261 -3.67 -10.26 -20.63
C VAL A 261 -4.44 -11.14 -21.64
N VAL A 262 -4.31 -12.45 -21.55
CA VAL A 262 -5.04 -13.42 -22.37
C VAL A 262 -6.45 -13.57 -21.78
N VAL A 263 -7.39 -12.73 -22.23
CA VAL A 263 -8.84 -12.83 -21.94
C VAL A 263 -9.59 -13.08 -23.24
#